data_AF-A0A3D1I887-F1
#
_entry.id   AF-A0A3D1I887-F1
#
_cell.length_a   1.000
_cell.length_b   1.000
_cell.length_c   1.000
_cell.angle_alpha   90.00
_cell.angle_beta   90.00
_cell.angle_gamma   90.00
#
_symmetry.space_group_name_H-M   'P 1'
#
loop_
_entity.id
_entity.type
_entity.pdbx_description
1 polymer ?
#
loop_
_entity_poly.entity_id
_entity_poly.type
_entity_poly.pdbx_seq_one_letter_code
_entity_poly.pdbx_strand_id
1 'polypeptide(L)' 'STGEDAGTIEDVYEPYLLQQGLIQRTPRGRCATSLAYRHLGIPEPKRTEPPALFDE' A
#
# COMPACT_ATOMS: atom_id res chain seq x y z
N SER A 1 -10.95 7.83 16.06
CA SER A 1 -11.44 7.69 14.69
C SER A 1 -11.13 8.98 13.97
N THR A 2 -10.07 9.03 13.17
CA THR A 2 -9.77 10.20 12.32
C THR A 2 -10.94 10.33 11.34
N GLY A 3 -11.72 11.41 11.48
CA GLY A 3 -13.03 11.61 10.85
C GLY A 3 -12.97 11.93 9.35
N GLU A 4 -12.19 11.17 8.59
CA GLU A 4 -12.29 11.16 7.13
C GLU A 4 -13.21 10.00 6.77
N ASP A 5 -14.41 10.32 6.31
CA ASP A 5 -15.37 9.34 5.81
C ASP A 5 -14.69 8.48 4.75
N ALA A 6 -14.67 7.16 4.91
CA ALA A 6 -13.91 6.25 4.04
C ALA A 6 -14.26 6.43 2.56
N GLY A 7 -15.48 6.89 2.25
CA GLY A 7 -15.89 7.24 0.89
C GLY A 7 -15.04 8.37 0.27
N THR A 8 -14.58 9.35 1.06
CA THR A 8 -13.80 10.49 0.56
C THR A 8 -12.40 10.06 0.10
N ILE A 9 -11.78 9.10 0.80
CA ILE A 9 -10.44 8.60 0.44
C ILE A 9 -10.49 7.88 -0.91
N GLU A 10 -11.51 7.02 -1.07
CA GLU A 10 -11.69 6.20 -2.27
C GLU A 10 -12.08 7.03 -3.49
N ASP A 11 -12.95 8.02 -3.33
CA ASP A 11 -13.49 8.80 -4.45
C ASP A 11 -12.61 9.99 -4.85
N VAL A 12 -11.83 10.56 -3.92
CA VAL A 12 -11.03 11.77 -4.18
C VAL A 12 -9.55 11.46 -4.39
N TYR A 13 -8.95 10.64 -3.53
CA TYR A 13 -7.49 10.52 -3.46
C TYR A 13 -6.95 9.30 -4.21
N GLU A 14 -7.64 8.15 -4.13
CA GLU A 14 -7.20 6.94 -4.83
C GLU A 14 -6.97 7.12 -6.34
N PRO A 15 -7.83 7.82 -7.11
CA PRO A 15 -7.62 7.99 -8.54
C PRO A 15 -6.25 8.60 -8.85
N TYR A 16 -5.86 9.62 -8.08
CA TYR A 16 -4.57 10.28 -8.23
C TYR A 16 -3.42 9.36 -7.80
N LEU A 17 -3.52 8.72 -6.64
CA LEU A 17 -2.45 7.87 -6.11
C LEU A 17 -2.21 6.62 -6.97
N LEU A 18 -3.27 6.06 -7.57
CA LEU A 18 -3.20 4.97 -8.54
C LEU A 18 -2.55 5.45 -9.84
N GLN A 19 -2.94 6.62 -10.37
CA GLN A 19 -2.37 7.18 -11.59
C GLN A 19 -0.88 7.52 -11.44
N GLN A 20 -0.46 8.03 -10.28
CA GLN A 20 0.95 8.28 -9.98
C GLN A 20 1.74 6.99 -9.67
N GLY A 21 1.08 5.83 -9.58
CA GLY A 21 1.72 4.56 -9.26
C GLY A 21 2.26 4.48 -7.83
N LEU A 22 1.73 5.28 -6.91
CA LEU A 22 2.11 5.30 -5.50
C LEU A 22 1.43 4.15 -4.73
N ILE A 23 0.21 3.79 -5.13
CA ILE A 23 -0.51 2.64 -4.60
C ILE A 23 -0.94 1.70 -5.73
N GLN A 24 -1.16 0.43 -5.40
CA GLN A 24 -1.71 -0.57 -6.32
C GLN A 24 -2.83 -1.36 -5.66
N ARG A 25 -3.80 -1.81 -6.47
CA ARG A 25 -4.88 -2.71 -6.02
C ARG A 25 -4.38 -4.16 -6.02
N THR A 26 -4.67 -4.89 -4.95
CA THR A 26 -4.40 -6.33 -4.83
C THR A 26 -5.67 -7.03 -4.33
N PRO A 27 -5.80 -8.36 -4.50
CA PRO A 27 -6.95 -9.11 -3.96
C PRO A 27 -7.12 -8.99 -2.43
N ARG A 28 -6.07 -8.61 -1.70
CA ARG A 28 -6.07 -8.44 -0.24
C ARG A 28 -6.26 -7.00 0.21
N GLY A 29 -6.42 -6.06 -0.72
CA GLY A 29 -6.54 -4.62 -0.45
C GLY A 29 -5.54 -3.77 -1.21
N ARG A 30 -5.37 -2.52 -0.78
CA ARG A 30 -4.42 -1.57 -1.38
C ARG A 30 -3.02 -1.81 -0.80
N CYS A 31 -2.00 -1.72 -1.66
CA CYS A 31 -0.60 -1.85 -1.26
C CYS A 31 0.18 -0.63 -1.74
N ALA A 32 1.06 -0.07 -0.89
CA ALA A 32 1.99 0.97 -1.30
C ALA A 32 3.10 0.37 -2.17
N THR A 33 3.43 1.04 -3.27
CA THR A 33 4.51 0.62 -4.17
C THR A 33 5.86 1.11 -3.66
N SER A 34 6.97 0.54 -4.16
CA SER A 34 8.32 1.05 -3.90
C SER A 34 8.47 2.54 -4.25
N LEU A 35 7.71 3.04 -5.24
CA LEU A 35 7.71 4.46 -5.58
C LEU A 35 7.18 5.32 -4.43
N ALA A 36 6.12 4.89 -3.74
CA ALA A 36 5.57 5.62 -2.60
C ALA A 36 6.57 5.69 -1.44
N TYR A 37 7.23 4.58 -1.11
CA TYR A 37 8.24 4.57 -0.05
C TYR A 37 9.40 5.52 -0.38
N ARG A 38 9.90 5.50 -1.61
CA ARG A 38 10.93 6.46 -2.08
C ARG A 38 10.45 7.90 -2.05
N HIS A 39 9.22 8.17 -2.50
CA HIS A 39 8.64 9.51 -2.53
C HIS A 39 8.50 10.11 -1.11
N LEU A 40 8.15 9.26 -0.14
CA LEU A 40 7.99 9.64 1.26
C LEU A 40 9.31 9.59 2.05
N GLY A 41 10.41 9.11 1.45
CA GLY A 41 11.72 9.00 2.11
C GLY A 41 11.75 7.99 3.27
N ILE A 42 10.83 7.02 3.28
CA ILE A 42 10.71 6.01 4.33
C ILE A 42 11.30 4.67 3.87
N PRO A 43 11.86 3.86 4.79
CA PRO A 43 12.38 2.55 4.43
C PRO A 43 11.27 1.62 3.96
N GLU A 44 11.49 0.96 2.82
CA GLU A 44 10.59 -0.10 2.35
C GLU A 44 10.56 -1.26 3.36
N PRO A 45 9.38 -1.83 3.67
CA PRO A 45 9.30 -2.98 4.53
C PRO A 45 10.09 -4.11 3.90
N LYS A 46 11.03 -4.68 4.66
CA LYS A 46 11.70 -5.91 4.26
C LYS A 46 10.60 -6.95 4.08
N ARG A 47 10.50 -7.54 2.89
CA ARG A 47 9.64 -8.70 2.68
C ARG A 47 10.12 -9.73 3.68
N THR A 48 9.35 -9.94 4.76
CA THR A 48 9.58 -11.08 5.62
C THR A 48 9.43 -12.28 4.71
N GLU A 49 10.53 -12.98 4.48
CA GLU A 49 10.47 -14.29 3.85
C GLU A 49 9.41 -15.07 4.64
N PRO A 50 8.38 -15.63 3.96
CA PRO A 50 7.44 -16.46 4.68
C PRO A 50 8.27 -17.50 5.43
N PRO A 51 8.03 -17.71 6.74
CA PRO A 51 8.75 -18.74 7.48
C PRO A 51 8.63 -20.02 6.67
N ALA A 52 9.74 -20.73 6.46
CA ALA A 52 9.77 -21.98 5.71
C ALA A 52 8.65 -22.87 6.28
N LEU A 53 7.52 -22.93 5.58
CA LEU A 53 6.27 -23.37 6.18
C LEU A 53 6.16 -24.90 6.22
N PHE A 54 7.22 -25.61 5.82
CA PHE A 54 7.28 -27.06 5.77
C PHE A 54 8.73 -27.49 5.98
N ASP A 55 9.19 -27.46 7.22
CA ASP A 55 10.14 -28.47 7.70
C ASP A 55 9.32 -29.49 8.49
N GLU A 56 9.34 -30.74 8.01
CA GLU A 56 8.71 -31.98 8.52
C GLU A 56 7.33 -32.39 7.98
#